data_AF-A0A143WNZ1-F1
#
_entry.id   AF-A0A143WNZ1-F1
#
_cell.length_a   1.000
_cell.length_b   1.000
_cell.length_c   1.000
_cell.angle_alpha   90.00
_cell.angle_beta   90.00
_cell.angle_gamma   90.00
#
_symmetry.space_group_name_H-M   'P 1'
#
loop_
_entity.id
_entity.type
_entity.pdbx_description
1 polymer ?
#
loop_
_entity_poly.entity_id
_entity_poly.type
_entity_poly.pdbx_seq_one_letter_code
_entity_poly.pdbx_strand_id
1 'polypeptide(L)'
;NPVLREGNSDRRAPPAVKRYARKNPHSMGEWSQASRTHVSHMHGGDFYSSEKSMTMTKACDVKMDLVTKSGKTIVLKPKVSLLAGEIIDSMYMSKKALCEFYEKEIEDAYKTGMMLSLHVKATMMKVSHPIVFGHAVKIFYKDAFEKHAKLFEELSVNVNNGMSSLYEKIKTLPESKREEIIQDLHACYEHRPALAMVDSAKGITNLHSPSDVIVDASMPAMICVGGKMWGADGRLHDTKAVIPESTFARIYQEMINF
;
A
#
# COMPACT_ATOMS: atom_id res chain seq x y z
N ASN A 1 -13.35 -15.17 7.05
CA ASN A 1 -14.23 -14.24 6.30
C ASN A 1 -14.77 -14.85 5.02
N PRO A 2 -13.97 -15.22 3.99
CA PRO A 2 -14.53 -15.75 2.74
C PRO A 2 -15.38 -17.01 2.90
N VAL A 3 -15.09 -17.85 3.90
CA VAL A 3 -15.81 -19.11 4.18
C VAL A 3 -17.09 -18.92 4.99
N LEU A 4 -17.20 -17.82 5.76
CA LEU A 4 -18.30 -17.64 6.73
C LEU A 4 -19.39 -16.68 6.23
N ARG A 5 -19.11 -15.92 5.16
CA ARG A 5 -19.98 -14.83 4.68
C ARG A 5 -20.88 -15.32 3.54
N GLU A 6 -21.78 -16.25 3.85
CA GLU A 6 -22.79 -16.78 2.92
C GLU A 6 -24.01 -15.85 2.77
N GLY A 7 -23.78 -14.54 2.82
CA GLY A 7 -24.80 -13.51 2.80
C GLY A 7 -24.20 -12.09 2.80
N ASN A 8 -25.07 -11.09 2.65
CA ASN A 8 -24.67 -9.69 2.62
C ASN A 8 -24.45 -9.13 4.04
N SER A 9 -23.94 -7.89 4.12
CA SER A 9 -23.57 -7.25 5.40
C SER A 9 -24.49 -6.08 5.75
N ASP A 10 -25.27 -6.18 6.83
CA ASP A 10 -25.87 -5.02 7.53
C ASP A 10 -24.90 -4.54 8.62
N ARG A 11 -24.30 -3.36 8.43
CA ARG A 11 -23.39 -2.73 9.40
C ARG A 11 -23.87 -1.34 9.77
N ARG A 12 -24.17 -1.15 11.05
CA ARG A 12 -24.62 0.13 11.61
C ARG A 12 -24.29 0.21 13.10
N ALA A 13 -24.03 1.43 13.57
CA ALA A 13 -23.86 1.68 15.00
C ALA A 13 -25.24 1.64 15.71
N PRO A 14 -25.42 0.83 16.77
CA PRO A 14 -26.67 0.82 17.52
C PRO A 14 -26.99 2.19 18.14
N PRO A 15 -28.27 2.61 18.24
CA PRO A 15 -28.63 3.91 18.80
C PRO A 15 -28.10 4.17 20.22
N ALA A 16 -28.02 3.13 21.06
CA ALA A 16 -27.45 3.22 22.40
C ALA A 16 -25.96 3.61 22.38
N VAL A 17 -25.18 2.98 21.49
CA VAL A 17 -23.75 3.29 21.29
C VAL A 17 -23.58 4.71 20.77
N LYS A 18 -24.41 5.16 19.82
CA LYS A 18 -24.36 6.53 19.31
C LYS A 18 -24.71 7.57 20.39
N ARG A 19 -25.70 7.29 21.25
CA ARG A 19 -26.04 8.15 22.40
C ARG A 19 -24.89 8.22 23.41
N TYR A 20 -24.22 7.09 23.67
CA TYR A 20 -23.06 7.06 24.54
C TYR A 20 -21.93 7.94 24.00
N ALA A 21 -21.58 7.82 22.71
CA ALA A 21 -20.54 8.63 22.09
C ALA A 21 -20.85 10.14 22.08
N ARG A 22 -22.14 10.53 22.02
CA ARG A 22 -22.54 11.94 22.16
C ARG A 22 -22.34 12.48 23.58
N LYS A 23 -22.56 11.63 24.60
CA LYS A 23 -22.39 11.99 26.02
C LYS A 23 -20.92 11.92 26.47
N ASN A 24 -20.14 11.06 25.83
CA ASN A 24 -18.73 10.80 26.13
C ASN A 24 -17.94 10.91 24.82
N PRO A 25 -17.68 12.13 24.32
CA PRO A 25 -16.95 12.32 23.07
C PRO A 25 -15.52 11.80 23.20
N HIS A 26 -15.05 11.08 22.20
CA HIS A 26 -13.64 10.71 22.07
C HIS A 26 -12.84 11.89 21.50
N SER A 27 -11.52 11.84 21.65
CA SER A 27 -10.62 12.84 21.09
C SER A 27 -10.71 12.86 19.56
N MET A 28 -10.84 14.06 19.01
CA MET A 28 -10.75 14.36 17.58
C MET A 28 -9.67 15.42 17.40
N GLY A 29 -8.73 15.18 16.48
CA GLY A 29 -7.70 16.16 16.15
C GLY A 29 -8.29 17.35 15.40
N GLU A 30 -7.73 18.53 15.65
CA GLU A 30 -8.09 19.74 14.92
C GLU A 30 -7.64 19.66 13.46
N TRP A 31 -8.52 20.09 12.55
CA TRP A 31 -8.23 20.19 11.12
C TRP A 31 -7.94 21.64 10.74
N SER A 32 -6.71 21.89 10.26
CA SER A 32 -6.33 23.20 9.74
C SER A 32 -6.74 23.32 8.27
N GLN A 33 -7.30 24.47 7.89
CA GLN A 33 -7.54 24.81 6.47
C GLN A 33 -6.24 24.93 5.66
N ALA A 34 -5.10 25.13 6.33
CA ALA A 34 -3.78 25.13 5.73
C ALA A 34 -3.12 23.74 5.77
N SER A 35 -3.85 22.69 6.16
CA SER A 35 -3.36 21.31 6.12
C SER A 35 -2.90 20.97 4.71
N ARG A 36 -1.72 20.37 4.64
CA ARG A 36 -1.13 19.93 3.37
C ARG A 36 -1.44 18.46 3.07
N THR A 37 -2.04 17.75 4.03
CA THR A 37 -2.36 16.34 3.91
C THR A 37 -3.29 16.08 2.74
N HIS A 38 -2.94 15.08 1.94
CA HIS A 38 -3.72 14.65 0.80
C HIS A 38 -3.42 13.19 0.46
N VAL A 39 -4.33 12.57 -0.28
CA VAL A 39 -4.17 11.28 -0.90
C VAL A 39 -3.54 11.45 -2.27
N SER A 40 -2.48 10.68 -2.53
CA SER A 40 -1.92 10.51 -3.88
C SER A 40 -2.28 9.13 -4.41
N HIS A 41 -2.86 9.08 -5.60
CA HIS A 41 -3.20 7.85 -6.30
C HIS A 41 -2.81 7.91 -7.79
N MET A 42 -2.76 6.77 -8.46
CA MET A 42 -2.45 6.73 -9.89
C MET A 42 -3.58 7.38 -10.71
N HIS A 43 -3.23 7.99 -11.85
CA HIS A 43 -4.17 8.58 -12.81
C HIS A 43 -4.23 7.80 -14.14
N GLY A 44 -3.68 6.59 -14.15
CA GLY A 44 -3.65 5.69 -15.29
C GLY A 44 -2.69 4.52 -15.07
N GLY A 45 -2.99 3.37 -15.67
CA GLY A 45 -2.20 2.14 -15.53
C GLY A 45 -2.43 1.38 -14.22
N ASP A 46 -3.46 1.72 -13.46
CA ASP A 46 -3.95 1.00 -12.28
C ASP A 46 -5.13 0.07 -12.63
N PHE A 47 -5.71 -0.61 -11.63
CA PHE A 47 -6.84 -1.50 -11.89
C PHE A 47 -8.06 -0.73 -12.39
N TYR A 48 -8.36 0.42 -11.78
CA TYR A 48 -9.47 1.28 -12.19
C TYR A 48 -9.43 1.64 -13.69
N SER A 49 -8.28 2.08 -14.19
CA SER A 49 -8.16 2.53 -15.59
C SER A 49 -8.17 1.41 -16.64
N SER A 50 -8.00 0.16 -16.22
CA SER A 50 -7.93 -1.01 -17.12
C SER A 50 -9.11 -1.96 -17.01
N GLU A 51 -10.02 -1.71 -16.07
CA GLU A 51 -11.16 -2.57 -15.79
C GLU A 51 -12.05 -2.77 -17.01
N LYS A 52 -12.41 -4.02 -17.26
CA LYS A 52 -13.47 -4.43 -18.18
C LYS A 52 -14.40 -5.37 -17.43
N SER A 53 -15.69 -5.16 -17.62
CA SER A 53 -16.75 -5.94 -16.98
C SER A 53 -17.72 -6.48 -18.01
N MET A 54 -18.30 -7.65 -17.75
CA MET A 54 -19.43 -8.17 -18.50
C MET A 54 -20.30 -9.11 -17.67
N THR A 55 -21.58 -9.19 -18.03
CA THR A 55 -22.55 -10.13 -17.43
C THR A 55 -22.71 -11.35 -18.34
N MET A 56 -22.65 -12.54 -17.74
CA MET A 56 -22.82 -13.80 -18.46
C MET A 56 -24.28 -14.02 -18.86
N THR A 57 -24.52 -14.27 -20.15
CA THR A 57 -25.88 -14.59 -20.65
C THR A 57 -26.28 -16.04 -20.37
N LYS A 58 -25.31 -16.93 -20.19
CA LYS A 58 -25.51 -18.34 -19.86
C LYS A 58 -24.34 -18.87 -19.04
N ALA A 59 -24.56 -19.95 -18.30
CA ALA A 59 -23.49 -20.65 -17.60
C ALA A 59 -22.45 -21.21 -18.60
N CYS A 60 -21.17 -21.08 -18.27
CA CYS A 60 -20.08 -21.55 -19.11
C CYS A 60 -18.81 -21.79 -18.28
N ASP A 61 -17.87 -22.55 -18.87
CA ASP A 61 -16.51 -22.64 -18.35
C ASP A 61 -15.62 -21.69 -19.13
N VAL A 62 -14.83 -20.88 -18.43
CA VAL A 62 -13.82 -20.00 -19.01
C VAL A 62 -12.43 -20.41 -18.58
N LYS A 63 -11.43 -19.96 -19.34
CA LYS A 63 -10.01 -20.18 -19.09
C LYS A 63 -9.27 -18.85 -19.14
N MET A 64 -8.27 -18.69 -18.29
CA MET A 64 -7.39 -17.51 -18.29
C MET A 64 -6.07 -17.85 -18.96
N ASP A 65 -5.85 -17.31 -20.15
CA ASP A 65 -4.64 -17.48 -20.94
C ASP A 65 -3.86 -16.17 -21.05
N LEU A 66 -2.53 -16.25 -21.02
CA LEU A 66 -1.61 -15.20 -21.44
C LEU A 66 -0.98 -15.59 -22.77
N VAL A 67 -1.35 -14.88 -23.84
CA VAL A 67 -0.66 -14.99 -25.14
C VAL A 67 0.55 -14.06 -25.12
N THR A 68 1.76 -14.62 -25.18
CA THR A 68 2.99 -13.83 -25.15
C THR A 68 3.26 -13.17 -26.50
N LYS A 69 4.17 -12.18 -26.53
CA LYS A 69 4.63 -11.54 -27.77
C LYS A 69 5.27 -12.52 -28.77
N SER A 70 5.76 -13.67 -28.31
CA SER A 70 6.31 -14.72 -29.17
C SER A 70 5.23 -15.66 -29.75
N GLY A 71 3.95 -15.43 -29.44
CA GLY A 71 2.83 -16.29 -29.85
C GLY A 71 2.63 -17.52 -28.97
N LYS A 72 3.45 -17.71 -27.91
CA LYS A 72 3.27 -18.82 -26.96
C LYS A 72 2.10 -18.52 -26.02
N THR A 73 1.21 -19.48 -25.84
CA THR A 73 0.13 -19.38 -24.85
C THR A 73 0.56 -20.01 -23.52
N ILE A 74 0.41 -19.25 -22.44
CA ILE A 74 0.61 -19.71 -21.06
C ILE A 74 -0.76 -19.76 -20.39
N VAL A 75 -1.18 -20.94 -19.93
CA VAL A 75 -2.43 -21.11 -19.18
C VAL A 75 -2.20 -20.67 -17.74
N LEU A 76 -2.82 -19.56 -17.33
CA LEU A 76 -2.74 -19.05 -15.95
C LEU A 76 -3.72 -19.77 -15.04
N LYS A 77 -4.95 -19.99 -15.53
CA LYS A 77 -5.99 -20.74 -14.82
C LYS A 77 -6.80 -21.56 -15.83
N PRO A 78 -6.74 -22.91 -15.77
CA PRO A 78 -7.27 -23.77 -16.82
C PRO A 78 -8.80 -23.76 -16.91
N LYS A 79 -9.50 -23.56 -15.79
CA LYS A 79 -10.95 -23.56 -15.71
C LYS A 79 -11.46 -22.66 -14.58
N VAL A 80 -12.48 -21.88 -14.89
CA VAL A 80 -13.35 -21.15 -13.96
C VAL A 80 -14.77 -21.36 -14.45
N SER A 81 -15.63 -21.97 -13.62
CA SER A 81 -17.03 -22.16 -13.96
C SER A 81 -17.82 -20.94 -13.57
N LEU A 82 -18.61 -20.41 -14.50
CA LEU A 82 -19.43 -19.21 -14.34
C LEU A 82 -20.91 -19.57 -14.48
N LEU A 83 -21.75 -18.85 -13.77
CA LEU A 83 -23.20 -18.99 -13.78
C LEU A 83 -23.86 -18.06 -14.82
N ALA A 84 -25.10 -18.37 -15.19
CA ALA A 84 -25.93 -17.42 -15.92
C ALA A 84 -26.23 -16.21 -15.01
N GLY A 85 -26.07 -15.00 -15.54
CA GLY A 85 -26.24 -13.75 -14.78
C GLY A 85 -25.04 -13.35 -13.92
N GLU A 86 -23.98 -14.17 -13.85
CA GLU A 86 -22.75 -13.81 -13.11
C GLU A 86 -22.04 -12.62 -13.79
N ILE A 87 -21.57 -11.68 -12.98
CA ILE A 87 -20.73 -10.56 -13.44
C ILE A 87 -19.28 -10.97 -13.22
N ILE A 88 -18.46 -10.80 -14.26
CA ILE A 88 -17.02 -11.00 -14.19
C ILE A 88 -16.29 -9.74 -14.62
N ASP A 89 -15.17 -9.48 -13.95
CA ASP A 89 -14.33 -8.33 -14.20
C ASP A 89 -12.89 -8.79 -14.49
N SER A 90 -12.22 -8.08 -15.38
CA SER A 90 -10.80 -8.25 -15.66
C SER A 90 -10.12 -6.89 -15.63
N MET A 91 -9.01 -6.80 -14.90
CA MET A 91 -8.25 -5.58 -14.66
C MET A 91 -6.77 -5.92 -14.50
N TYR A 92 -5.88 -4.98 -14.77
CA TYR A 92 -4.45 -5.14 -14.53
C TYR A 92 -3.81 -3.84 -14.03
N MET A 93 -2.78 -3.97 -13.20
CA MET A 93 -1.94 -2.84 -12.82
C MET A 93 -0.61 -2.93 -13.56
N SER A 94 -0.26 -1.86 -14.28
CA SER A 94 1.02 -1.72 -14.97
C SER A 94 2.13 -1.49 -13.96
N LYS A 95 3.06 -2.45 -13.83
CA LYS A 95 4.28 -2.27 -13.03
C LYS A 95 5.02 -0.98 -13.40
N LYS A 96 5.14 -0.69 -14.70
CA LYS A 96 5.85 0.51 -15.18
C LYS A 96 5.21 1.78 -14.64
N ALA A 97 3.88 1.90 -14.80
CA ALA A 97 3.14 3.06 -14.33
C ALA A 97 3.18 3.18 -12.79
N LEU A 98 3.11 2.05 -12.08
CA LEU A 98 3.22 2.02 -10.62
C LEU A 98 4.59 2.52 -10.14
N CYS A 99 5.68 2.06 -10.77
CA CYS A 99 7.02 2.48 -10.39
C CYS A 99 7.27 3.96 -10.71
N GLU A 100 6.82 4.43 -11.88
CA GLU A 100 6.89 5.85 -12.25
C GLU A 100 6.09 6.73 -11.28
N PHE A 101 4.89 6.28 -10.90
CA PHE A 101 4.07 6.93 -9.89
C PHE A 101 4.80 7.02 -8.54
N TYR A 102 5.35 5.91 -8.04
CA TYR A 102 6.07 5.93 -6.77
C TYR A 102 7.28 6.88 -6.78
N GLU A 103 8.12 6.86 -7.82
CA GLU A 103 9.27 7.77 -7.90
C GLU A 103 8.79 9.22 -7.88
N LYS A 104 7.74 9.55 -8.66
CA LYS A 104 7.16 10.89 -8.69
C LYS A 104 6.63 11.33 -7.33
N GLU A 105 5.86 10.49 -6.65
CA GLU A 105 5.23 10.87 -5.38
C GLU A 105 6.24 10.95 -4.23
N ILE A 106 7.26 10.10 -4.23
CA ILE A 106 8.41 10.15 -3.31
C ILE A 106 9.19 11.44 -3.52
N GLU A 107 9.51 11.78 -4.77
CA GLU A 107 10.25 12.98 -5.13
C GLU A 107 9.47 14.26 -4.78
N ASP A 108 8.17 14.29 -5.05
CA ASP A 108 7.31 15.42 -4.70
C ASP A 108 7.19 15.58 -3.18
N ALA A 109 7.02 14.48 -2.43
CA ALA A 109 7.02 14.53 -0.96
C ALA A 109 8.36 15.06 -0.42
N TYR A 110 9.49 14.66 -1.02
CA TYR A 110 10.81 15.15 -0.64
C TYR A 110 10.95 16.66 -0.89
N LYS A 111 10.68 17.10 -2.13
CA LYS A 111 10.80 18.51 -2.55
C LYS A 111 9.89 19.44 -1.74
N THR A 112 8.71 18.94 -1.38
CA THR A 112 7.73 19.73 -0.62
C THR A 112 7.90 19.57 0.89
N GLY A 113 8.84 18.76 1.37
CA GLY A 113 9.08 18.51 2.79
C GLY A 113 7.90 17.83 3.50
N MET A 114 7.08 17.07 2.76
CA MET A 114 5.98 16.30 3.33
C MET A 114 6.43 14.91 3.75
N MET A 115 5.83 14.42 4.83
CA MET A 115 6.01 13.03 5.23
C MET A 115 5.23 12.10 4.29
N LEU A 116 5.89 11.05 3.81
CA LEU A 116 5.29 10.04 2.95
C LEU A 116 4.70 8.91 3.81
N SER A 117 3.49 8.47 3.46
CA SER A 117 2.89 7.25 3.99
C SER A 117 2.28 6.41 2.88
N LEU A 118 2.32 5.09 3.02
CA LEU A 118 1.76 4.10 2.11
C LEU A 118 0.61 3.37 2.80
N HIS A 119 -0.54 3.36 2.14
CA HIS A 119 -1.76 2.77 2.66
C HIS A 119 -2.28 1.73 1.69
N VAL A 120 -2.05 0.45 2.01
CA VAL A 120 -2.49 -0.71 1.23
C VAL A 120 -3.14 -1.74 2.13
N LYS A 121 -3.57 -2.88 1.56
CA LYS A 121 -4.26 -3.95 2.29
C LYS A 121 -3.63 -5.33 2.07
N ALA A 122 -2.33 -5.46 2.35
CA ALA A 122 -1.55 -6.64 1.96
C ALA A 122 -1.95 -7.95 2.64
N THR A 123 -2.58 -7.89 3.82
CA THR A 123 -3.05 -9.09 4.55
C THR A 123 -4.26 -9.75 3.88
N MET A 124 -5.18 -8.95 3.34
CA MET A 124 -6.39 -9.44 2.67
C MET A 124 -6.13 -9.68 1.18
N MET A 125 -5.44 -8.74 0.52
CA MET A 125 -5.05 -8.82 -0.88
C MET A 125 -3.70 -9.55 -1.02
N LYS A 126 -3.68 -10.83 -0.63
CA LYS A 126 -2.47 -11.63 -0.38
C LYS A 126 -1.50 -11.77 -1.56
N VAL A 127 -1.96 -11.51 -2.79
CA VAL A 127 -1.14 -11.65 -4.00
C VAL A 127 -0.72 -10.30 -4.54
N SER A 128 -1.67 -9.40 -4.80
CA SER A 128 -1.40 -8.12 -5.47
C SER A 128 -0.68 -7.12 -4.57
N HIS A 129 -1.17 -6.90 -3.35
CA HIS A 129 -0.70 -5.80 -2.51
C HIS A 129 0.71 -6.01 -1.92
N PRO A 130 1.19 -7.23 -1.62
CA PRO A 130 2.61 -7.45 -1.33
C PRO A 130 3.54 -7.03 -2.47
N ILE A 131 3.13 -7.24 -3.73
CA ILE A 131 3.92 -6.80 -4.91
C ILE A 131 3.94 -5.27 -5.00
N VAL A 132 2.77 -4.63 -4.82
CA VAL A 132 2.63 -3.17 -4.81
C VAL A 132 3.53 -2.56 -3.70
N PHE A 133 3.46 -3.13 -2.50
CA PHE A 133 4.28 -2.73 -1.36
C PHE A 133 5.78 -2.91 -1.63
N GLY A 134 6.20 -4.07 -2.15
CA GLY A 134 7.60 -4.34 -2.45
C GLY A 134 8.19 -3.39 -3.49
N HIS A 135 7.38 -2.91 -4.45
CA HIS A 135 7.82 -1.87 -5.38
C HIS A 135 8.05 -0.53 -4.67
N ALA A 136 7.19 -0.12 -3.74
CA ALA A 136 7.42 1.08 -2.93
C ALA A 136 8.74 1.00 -2.15
N VAL A 137 9.01 -0.15 -1.51
CA VAL A 137 10.27 -0.39 -0.79
C VAL A 137 11.48 -0.26 -1.70
N LYS A 138 11.48 -0.95 -2.85
CA LYS A 138 12.62 -0.92 -3.79
C LYS A 138 12.89 0.48 -4.33
N ILE A 139 11.85 1.27 -4.57
CA ILE A 139 11.99 2.62 -5.13
C ILE A 139 12.45 3.62 -4.06
N PHE A 140 11.94 3.48 -2.83
CA PHE A 140 12.38 4.30 -1.71
C PHE A 140 13.88 4.11 -1.43
N TYR A 141 14.34 2.87 -1.32
CA TYR A 141 15.73 2.52 -1.03
C TYR A 141 16.56 2.19 -2.29
N LYS A 142 16.22 2.77 -3.45
CA LYS A 142 16.76 2.34 -4.76
C LYS A 142 18.30 2.27 -4.78
N ASP A 143 18.97 3.27 -4.21
CA ASP A 143 20.44 3.36 -4.27
C ASP A 143 21.10 2.20 -3.50
N ALA A 144 20.56 1.84 -2.33
CA ALA A 144 21.02 0.68 -1.57
C ALA A 144 20.70 -0.65 -2.28
N PHE A 145 19.53 -0.76 -2.90
CA PHE A 145 19.16 -1.96 -3.67
C PHE A 145 19.99 -2.14 -4.94
N GLU A 146 20.38 -1.06 -5.60
CA GLU A 146 21.26 -1.10 -6.76
C GLU A 146 22.68 -1.48 -6.35
N LYS A 147 23.24 -0.87 -5.29
CA LYS A 147 24.58 -1.18 -4.77
C LYS A 147 24.71 -2.64 -4.30
N HIS A 148 23.70 -3.16 -3.61
CA HIS A 148 23.72 -4.50 -2.99
C HIS A 148 22.95 -5.56 -3.78
N ALA A 149 22.58 -5.30 -5.04
CA ALA A 149 21.68 -6.15 -5.82
C ALA A 149 22.07 -7.63 -5.82
N LYS A 150 23.35 -7.92 -6.12
CA LYS A 150 23.87 -9.30 -6.18
C LYS A 150 23.77 -10.01 -4.82
N LEU A 151 24.12 -9.31 -3.74
CA LEU A 151 24.06 -9.86 -2.39
C LEU A 151 22.62 -10.12 -1.94
N PHE A 152 21.70 -9.21 -2.26
CA PHE A 152 20.28 -9.38 -1.94
C PHE A 152 19.65 -10.53 -2.72
N GLU A 153 20.10 -10.80 -3.95
CA GLU A 153 19.72 -11.99 -4.72
C GLU A 153 20.23 -13.28 -4.07
N GLU A 154 21.51 -13.33 -3.70
CA GLU A 154 22.13 -14.48 -3.01
C GLU A 154 21.43 -14.80 -1.67
N LEU A 155 21.06 -13.77 -0.91
CA LEU A 155 20.32 -13.91 0.36
C LEU A 155 18.83 -14.21 0.18
N SER A 156 18.33 -14.20 -1.06
CA SER A 156 16.91 -14.34 -1.39
C SER A 156 16.03 -13.33 -0.64
N VAL A 157 16.44 -12.06 -0.64
CA VAL A 157 15.69 -10.96 -0.01
C VAL A 157 14.39 -10.74 -0.77
N ASN A 158 13.26 -10.81 -0.06
CA ASN A 158 11.94 -10.54 -0.62
C ASN A 158 11.24 -9.40 0.14
N VAL A 159 11.42 -8.18 -0.36
CA VAL A 159 10.79 -6.98 0.23
C VAL A 159 9.30 -6.85 -0.02
N ASN A 160 8.66 -7.79 -0.73
CA ASN A 160 7.19 -7.90 -0.69
C ASN A 160 6.70 -8.24 0.74
N ASN A 161 7.59 -8.78 1.59
CA ASN A 161 7.37 -9.00 3.02
C ASN A 161 7.86 -7.82 3.89
N GLY A 162 8.30 -6.72 3.27
CA GLY A 162 8.81 -5.52 3.91
C GLY A 162 10.26 -5.56 4.37
N MET A 163 10.72 -4.42 4.90
CA MET A 163 12.11 -4.23 5.33
C MET A 163 12.51 -5.14 6.50
N SER A 164 11.56 -5.56 7.34
CA SER A 164 11.78 -6.58 8.37
C SER A 164 12.43 -7.84 7.79
N SER A 165 11.95 -8.31 6.62
CA SER A 165 12.52 -9.48 5.95
C SER A 165 13.96 -9.25 5.50
N LEU A 166 14.33 -8.04 5.09
CA LEU A 166 15.72 -7.71 4.75
C LEU A 166 16.58 -7.70 6.02
N TYR A 167 16.13 -7.03 7.08
CA TYR A 167 16.86 -6.95 8.35
C TYR A 167 17.12 -8.33 8.96
N GLU A 168 16.17 -9.27 8.87
CA GLU A 168 16.40 -10.65 9.32
C GLU A 168 17.46 -11.37 8.47
N LYS A 169 17.44 -11.18 7.15
CA LYS A 169 18.39 -11.85 6.24
C LYS A 169 19.81 -11.36 6.41
N ILE A 170 20.03 -10.06 6.63
CA ILE A 170 21.38 -9.52 6.80
C ILE A 170 22.01 -9.86 8.15
N LYS A 171 21.26 -10.40 9.13
CA LYS A 171 21.83 -10.89 10.40
C LYS A 171 22.77 -12.07 10.21
N THR A 172 22.65 -12.82 9.12
CA THR A 172 23.54 -13.95 8.82
C THR A 172 24.87 -13.53 8.20
N LEU A 173 25.04 -12.25 7.88
CA LEU A 173 26.26 -11.70 7.31
C LEU A 173 27.28 -11.32 8.40
N PRO A 174 28.58 -11.22 8.04
CA PRO A 174 29.57 -10.57 8.88
C PRO A 174 29.14 -9.15 9.26
N GLU A 175 29.49 -8.72 10.48
CA GLU A 175 29.09 -7.43 11.04
C GLU A 175 29.43 -6.24 10.15
N SER A 176 30.64 -6.21 9.58
CA SER A 176 31.08 -5.14 8.68
C SER A 176 30.19 -5.00 7.44
N LYS A 177 29.72 -6.11 6.87
CA LYS A 177 28.80 -6.11 5.72
C LYS A 177 27.39 -5.72 6.11
N ARG A 178 26.93 -6.16 7.28
CA ARG A 178 25.64 -5.77 7.82
C ARG A 178 25.59 -4.26 8.10
N GLU A 179 26.64 -3.71 8.70
CA GLU A 179 26.76 -2.28 8.98
C GLU A 179 26.83 -1.44 7.70
N GLU A 180 27.58 -1.88 6.68
CA GLU A 180 27.61 -1.23 5.37
C GLU A 180 26.20 -1.10 4.77
N ILE A 181 25.43 -2.20 4.75
CA ILE A 181 24.05 -2.20 4.23
C ILE A 181 23.15 -1.27 5.05
N ILE A 182 23.26 -1.31 6.38
CA ILE A 182 22.45 -0.44 7.26
C ILE A 182 22.77 1.03 7.00
N GLN A 183 24.05 1.38 6.87
CA GLN A 183 24.49 2.74 6.54
C GLN A 183 23.97 3.19 5.17
N ASP A 184 24.03 2.35 4.14
CA ASP A 184 23.51 2.69 2.81
C ASP A 184 21.98 2.86 2.81
N LEU A 185 21.26 2.05 3.59
CA LEU A 185 19.81 2.22 3.80
C LEU A 185 19.50 3.53 4.54
N HIS A 186 20.33 3.92 5.50
CA HIS A 186 20.20 5.21 6.19
C HIS A 186 20.52 6.38 5.25
N ALA A 187 21.55 6.26 4.41
CA ALA A 187 21.92 7.30 3.44
C ALA A 187 20.78 7.60 2.44
N CYS A 188 19.95 6.61 2.11
CA CYS A 188 18.76 6.85 1.28
C CYS A 188 17.84 7.94 1.86
N TYR A 189 17.75 8.10 3.18
CA TYR A 189 16.91 9.12 3.80
C TYR A 189 17.39 10.56 3.56
N GLU A 190 18.64 10.77 3.14
CA GLU A 190 19.17 12.11 2.82
C GLU A 190 18.49 12.71 1.57
N HIS A 191 18.07 11.85 0.65
CA HIS A 191 17.48 12.20 -0.66
C HIS A 191 16.06 11.64 -0.84
N ARG A 192 15.39 11.34 0.28
CA ARG A 192 14.04 10.78 0.33
C ARG A 192 13.21 11.49 1.38
N PRO A 193 11.87 11.55 1.24
CA PRO A 193 11.02 12.18 2.24
C PRO A 193 11.09 11.40 3.55
N ALA A 194 10.76 12.10 4.65
CA ALA A 194 10.48 11.41 5.91
C ALA A 194 9.37 10.37 5.71
N LEU A 195 9.50 9.22 6.36
CA LEU A 195 8.47 8.17 6.35
C LEU A 195 7.61 8.24 7.60
N ALA A 196 6.31 7.96 7.43
CA ALA A 196 5.44 7.69 8.55
C ALA A 196 5.95 6.48 9.37
N MET A 197 5.77 6.55 10.67
CA MET A 197 6.23 5.56 11.64
C MET A 197 5.05 4.77 12.20
N VAL A 198 5.27 3.47 12.40
CA VAL A 198 4.39 2.59 13.17
C VAL A 198 4.74 2.70 14.65
N ASP A 199 6.04 2.68 14.96
CA ASP A 199 6.60 2.87 16.31
C ASP A 199 7.94 3.62 16.19
N SER A 200 7.92 4.93 16.41
CA SER A 200 9.10 5.79 16.27
C SER A 200 10.19 5.46 17.29
N ALA A 201 9.81 5.06 18.51
CA ALA A 201 10.76 4.71 19.57
C ALA A 201 11.58 3.46 19.22
N LYS A 202 11.04 2.58 18.37
CA LYS A 202 11.73 1.37 17.88
C LYS A 202 12.24 1.49 16.44
N GLY A 203 12.09 2.65 15.80
CA GLY A 203 12.45 2.83 14.40
C GLY A 203 11.61 2.00 13.41
N ILE A 204 10.41 1.57 13.79
CA ILE A 204 9.53 0.77 12.92
C ILE A 204 8.79 1.74 11.98
N THR A 205 9.21 1.75 10.71
CA THR A 205 8.64 2.60 9.67
C THR A 205 7.40 1.96 9.02
N ASN A 206 6.65 2.76 8.26
CA ASN A 206 5.55 2.31 7.43
C ASN A 206 5.95 1.27 6.35
N LEU A 207 7.25 1.17 6.02
CA LEU A 207 7.80 0.19 5.07
C LEU A 207 8.37 -1.07 5.77
N HIS A 208 8.24 -1.18 7.10
CA HIS A 208 8.80 -2.29 7.87
C HIS A 208 8.11 -3.63 7.60
N SER A 209 6.78 -3.67 7.61
CA SER A 209 5.97 -4.83 7.24
C SER A 209 4.70 -4.40 6.50
N PRO A 210 4.30 -5.14 5.44
CA PRO A 210 3.14 -4.81 4.63
C PRO A 210 1.80 -4.97 5.37
N SER A 211 1.81 -5.58 6.56
CA SER A 211 0.62 -5.77 7.40
C SER A 211 0.42 -4.70 8.48
N ASP A 212 1.41 -3.84 8.72
CA ASP A 212 1.37 -2.93 9.88
C ASP A 212 0.42 -1.75 9.63
N VAL A 213 0.41 -1.22 8.41
CA VAL A 213 -0.42 -0.07 8.01
C VAL A 213 -1.46 -0.52 6.99
N ILE A 214 -2.65 -0.83 7.48
CA ILE A 214 -3.76 -1.36 6.68
C ILE A 214 -4.76 -0.24 6.36
N VAL A 215 -4.96 0.06 5.07
CA VAL A 215 -5.70 1.24 4.56
C VAL A 215 -7.05 1.49 5.23
N ASP A 216 -7.86 0.45 5.51
CA ASP A 216 -9.20 0.61 6.09
C ASP A 216 -9.19 0.97 7.58
N ALA A 217 -8.06 0.79 8.27
CA ALA A 217 -7.86 1.24 9.65
C ALA A 217 -6.98 2.50 9.70
N SER A 218 -5.92 2.55 8.90
CA SER A 218 -4.93 3.63 8.94
C SER A 218 -5.45 4.95 8.38
N MET A 219 -6.27 4.93 7.32
CA MET A 219 -6.83 6.16 6.77
C MET A 219 -7.82 6.83 7.74
N PRO A 220 -8.81 6.12 8.33
CA PRO A 220 -9.65 6.72 9.37
C PRO A 220 -8.87 7.20 10.60
N ALA A 221 -7.84 6.47 11.03
CA ALA A 221 -6.99 6.89 12.16
C ALA A 221 -6.27 8.20 11.85
N MET A 222 -5.63 8.31 10.68
CA MET A 222 -4.96 9.53 10.21
C MET A 222 -5.94 10.71 10.09
N ILE A 223 -7.14 10.48 9.54
CA ILE A 223 -8.18 11.50 9.43
C ILE A 223 -8.67 11.96 10.81
N CYS A 224 -8.88 11.03 11.73
CA CYS A 224 -9.37 11.30 13.08
C CYS A 224 -8.42 12.19 13.90
N VAL A 225 -7.11 12.14 13.64
CA VAL A 225 -6.09 12.92 14.36
C VAL A 225 -5.70 14.22 13.64
N GLY A 226 -6.59 14.75 12.80
CA GLY A 226 -6.37 16.04 12.13
C GLY A 226 -5.58 15.92 10.83
N GLY A 227 -5.64 14.76 10.17
CA GLY A 227 -4.91 14.53 8.93
C GLY A 227 -3.43 14.25 9.13
N LYS A 228 -3.02 13.66 10.27
CA LYS A 228 -1.61 13.54 10.65
C LYS A 228 -1.19 12.10 10.92
N MET A 229 0.10 11.83 10.77
CA MET A 229 0.73 10.57 11.17
C MET A 229 2.02 10.84 11.95
N TRP A 230 2.52 9.84 12.65
CA TRP A 230 3.74 9.96 13.46
C TRP A 230 4.99 9.95 12.58
N GLY A 231 5.89 10.90 12.79
CA GLY A 231 7.22 10.95 12.17
C GLY A 231 8.30 10.30 13.03
N ALA A 232 9.54 10.28 12.50
CA ALA A 232 10.70 9.72 13.20
C ALA A 232 11.04 10.46 14.52
N ASP A 233 10.67 11.73 14.62
CA ASP A 233 10.81 12.55 15.83
C ASP A 233 9.75 12.25 16.91
N GLY A 234 8.83 11.31 16.64
CA GLY A 234 7.74 10.99 17.54
C GLY A 234 6.69 12.08 17.66
N ARG A 235 6.53 12.92 16.63
CA ARG A 235 5.48 13.96 16.56
C ARG A 235 4.54 13.73 15.37
N LEU A 236 3.38 14.38 15.41
CA LEU A 236 2.37 14.31 14.36
C LEU A 236 2.69 15.32 13.24
N HIS A 237 2.74 14.84 12.00
CA HIS A 237 3.01 15.64 10.80
C HIS A 237 1.93 15.43 9.75
N ASP A 238 1.71 16.45 8.92
CA ASP A 238 0.93 16.31 7.70
C ASP A 238 1.60 15.30 6.77
N THR A 239 0.79 14.56 6.00
CA THR A 239 1.29 13.43 5.22
C THR A 239 0.69 13.35 3.83
N LYS A 240 1.52 12.92 2.89
CA LYS A 240 1.07 12.42 1.59
C LYS A 240 0.70 10.95 1.76
N ALA A 241 -0.60 10.68 1.81
CA ALA A 241 -1.16 9.34 1.93
C ALA A 241 -1.23 8.65 0.57
N VAL A 242 -0.20 7.89 0.23
CA VAL A 242 -0.10 7.17 -1.04
C VAL A 242 -1.00 5.93 -1.03
N ILE A 243 -2.00 5.93 -1.91
CA ILE A 243 -2.90 4.81 -2.20
C ILE A 243 -2.85 4.62 -3.72
N PRO A 244 -1.94 3.76 -4.26
CA PRO A 244 -1.71 3.70 -5.70
C PRO A 244 -2.98 3.39 -6.50
N GLU A 245 -3.81 2.49 -5.99
CA GLU A 245 -5.04 2.06 -6.66
C GLU A 245 -6.16 3.11 -6.50
N SER A 246 -6.58 3.74 -7.61
CA SER A 246 -7.52 4.87 -7.56
C SER A 246 -8.97 4.45 -7.31
N THR A 247 -9.33 3.18 -7.51
CA THR A 247 -10.71 2.68 -7.38
C THR A 247 -11.37 3.18 -6.09
N PHE A 248 -10.68 3.06 -4.95
CA PHE A 248 -11.19 3.45 -3.63
C PHE A 248 -10.38 4.57 -2.95
N ALA A 249 -9.32 5.11 -3.57
CA ALA A 249 -8.53 6.18 -2.98
C ALA A 249 -9.32 7.50 -2.87
N ARG A 250 -10.15 7.78 -3.88
CA ARG A 250 -10.83 9.06 -4.08
C ARG A 250 -11.76 9.47 -2.94
N ILE A 251 -12.45 8.51 -2.31
CA ILE A 251 -13.36 8.78 -1.19
C ILE A 251 -12.62 9.34 0.04
N TYR A 252 -11.35 8.98 0.22
CA TYR A 252 -10.55 9.51 1.32
C TYR A 252 -10.12 10.94 1.03
N GLN A 253 -9.74 11.27 -0.21
CA GLN A 253 -9.44 12.65 -0.58
C GLN A 253 -10.66 13.56 -0.37
N GLU A 254 -11.85 13.09 -0.74
CA GLU A 254 -13.08 13.86 -0.54
C GLU A 254 -13.34 14.16 0.94
N MET A 255 -13.12 13.17 1.82
CA MET A 255 -13.24 13.35 3.27
C MET A 255 -12.15 14.25 3.87
N ILE A 256 -10.96 14.30 3.27
CA ILE A 256 -9.87 15.20 3.68
C ILE A 256 -10.17 16.65 3.28
N ASN A 257 -10.84 16.85 2.14
CA ASN A 257 -11.23 18.17 1.65
C ASN A 257 -12.41 18.78 2.43
N PHE A 258 -13.35 17.95 2.90
CA PHE A 258 -14.57 18.35 3.61
C PHE A 258 -14.30 18.79 5.05
#